data_AF-A0A921QRA9-F1
#
_entry.id   AF-A0A921QRA9-F1
#
_cell.length_a   1.000
_cell.length_b   1.000
_cell.length_c   1.000
_cell.angle_alpha   90.00
_cell.angle_beta   90.00
_cell.angle_gamma   90.00
#
_symmetry.space_group_name_H-M   'P 1'
#
loop_
_entity.id
_entity.type
_entity.pdbx_description
1 polymer ?
#
loop_
_entity_poly.entity_id
_entity_poly.type
_entity_poly.pdbx_seq_one_letter_code
_entity_poly.pdbx_strand_id
1 'polypeptide(L)'
;MDGWFFLLSSVLTHQSSKSLRRPSRKVVMSKGKSVAMSSAGHSAGASPTDGGADPLSMSETPCAMQPGVLPLLGRPYFTCILCKSHVNQPFQVVVPRSLAPFLPATTVPATVTRHGRSWEMRFTGGRQIQRLEAGWRGFALDNGLMLGDGCVFELLDGKPEGVVFRVQVLRAHIPEEIRERAGGYTSSTPILID
;
A
#
# COMPACT_ATOMS: atom_id res chain seq x y z
N MET A 1 -22.58 -18.52 14.15
CA MET A 1 -23.21 -17.45 14.95
C MET A 1 -22.24 -17.16 16.07
N ASP A 2 -21.54 -16.04 15.93
CA ASP A 2 -20.11 -15.96 16.21
C ASP A 2 -19.82 -14.98 17.35
N GLY A 3 -19.25 -15.46 18.46
CA GLY A 3 -18.84 -14.63 19.60
C GLY A 3 -17.49 -13.93 19.43
N TRP A 4 -16.70 -14.33 18.44
CA TRP A 4 -15.31 -13.85 18.27
C TRP A 4 -15.21 -12.52 17.52
N PHE A 5 -16.24 -12.12 16.78
CA PHE A 5 -16.23 -10.88 15.98
C PHE A 5 -16.28 -9.59 16.83
N PHE A 6 -16.87 -9.64 18.02
CA PHE A 6 -17.04 -8.44 18.85
C PHE A 6 -15.80 -8.06 19.67
N LEU A 7 -14.97 -9.05 20.03
CA LEU A 7 -13.81 -8.80 20.91
C LEU A 7 -12.65 -8.10 20.19
N LEU A 8 -12.45 -8.36 18.89
CA LEU A 8 -11.44 -7.67 18.09
C LEU A 8 -11.83 -6.21 17.77
N SER A 9 -13.11 -5.85 17.83
CA SER A 9 -13.57 -4.48 17.58
C SER A 9 -13.32 -3.53 18.76
N SER A 10 -13.31 -4.03 20.00
CA SER A 10 -13.15 -3.17 21.19
C SER A 10 -11.71 -2.71 21.40
N VAL A 11 -10.72 -3.56 21.11
CA VAL A 11 -9.30 -3.24 21.39
C VAL A 11 -8.77 -2.14 20.47
N LEU A 12 -9.29 -2.04 19.24
CA LEU A 12 -8.86 -1.03 18.26
C LEU A 12 -9.48 0.37 18.46
N THR A 13 -10.51 0.51 19.31
CA THR A 13 -11.23 1.78 19.47
C THR A 13 -10.57 2.72 20.50
N HIS A 14 -9.65 2.22 21.34
CA HIS A 14 -9.12 2.99 22.47
C HIS A 14 -7.89 3.89 22.14
N GLN A 15 -7.28 3.76 20.97
CA GLN A 15 -6.01 4.46 20.65
C GLN A 15 -6.12 5.62 19.66
N SER A 16 -7.32 6.14 19.37
CA SER A 16 -7.50 7.22 18.38
C SER A 16 -8.28 8.42 18.91
N SER A 17 -8.07 8.76 20.19
CA SER A 17 -8.56 10.00 20.77
C SER A 17 -7.37 10.79 21.31
N LYS A 18 -6.68 11.52 20.43
CA LYS A 18 -5.87 12.70 20.74
C LYS A 18 -5.29 13.27 19.44
N SER A 19 -5.78 14.45 19.08
CA SER A 19 -5.13 15.52 18.30
C SER A 19 -5.97 15.99 17.12
N LEU A 20 -6.90 16.91 17.42
CA LEU A 20 -7.57 17.76 16.44
C LEU A 20 -7.34 19.22 16.85
N ARG A 21 -6.38 19.90 16.24
CA ARG A 21 -6.38 21.37 16.11
C ARG A 21 -5.74 21.76 14.78
N ARG A 22 -6.57 22.22 13.83
CA ARG A 22 -6.18 22.93 12.61
C ARG A 22 -5.83 24.38 12.92
N PRO A 23 -5.08 25.05 12.04
CA PRO A 23 -5.57 26.33 11.53
C PRO A 23 -5.54 26.45 10.01
N SER A 24 -6.60 27.08 9.48
CA SER A 24 -6.77 27.56 8.10
C SER A 24 -5.79 28.68 7.75
N ARG A 25 -5.29 28.71 6.51
CA ARG A 25 -4.86 29.93 5.82
C ARG A 25 -5.32 29.92 4.36
N LYS A 26 -5.96 31.01 3.95
CA LYS A 26 -6.35 31.37 2.58
C LYS A 26 -5.26 32.28 1.94
N VAL A 27 -5.46 32.57 0.65
CA VAL A 27 -4.96 33.74 -0.15
C VAL A 27 -3.66 33.39 -0.93
N VAL A 28 -3.46 33.66 -2.23
CA VAL A 28 -4.08 34.58 -3.22
C VAL A 28 -3.91 34.06 -4.66
N MET A 29 -4.78 34.51 -5.58
CA MET A 29 -4.60 34.37 -7.04
C MET A 29 -3.73 35.49 -7.60
N SER A 30 -2.82 35.16 -8.53
CA SER A 30 -2.22 36.14 -9.44
C SER A 30 -2.18 35.58 -10.87
N LYS A 31 -2.67 36.40 -11.79
CA LYS A 31 -2.83 36.14 -13.23
C LYS A 31 -1.69 36.86 -13.97
N GLY A 32 -1.06 36.21 -14.94
CA GLY A 32 -0.04 36.82 -15.81
C GLY A 32 0.23 35.94 -17.04
N LYS A 33 0.25 36.56 -18.22
CA LYS A 33 0.26 35.97 -19.58
C LYS A 33 1.58 36.29 -20.30
N SER A 34 1.85 35.50 -21.36
CA SER A 34 2.71 35.74 -22.55
C SER A 34 4.23 35.60 -22.40
N VAL A 35 5.06 35.30 -23.41
CA VAL A 35 5.03 34.66 -24.77
C VAL A 35 6.53 34.45 -25.13
N ALA A 36 6.80 33.53 -26.06
CA ALA A 36 8.08 33.02 -26.58
C ALA A 36 9.16 34.02 -27.07
N MET A 37 10.43 33.57 -27.16
CA MET A 37 11.17 33.30 -28.43
C MET A 37 12.65 32.89 -28.20
N SER A 38 13.17 32.15 -29.19
CA SER A 38 14.46 31.47 -29.35
C SER A 38 15.74 32.34 -29.44
N SER A 39 16.92 31.76 -29.20
CA SER A 39 17.91 31.38 -30.24
C SER A 39 19.35 31.12 -29.74
N ALA A 40 19.94 30.05 -30.31
CA ALA A 40 21.34 29.71 -30.68
C ALA A 40 22.61 30.27 -29.97
N GLY A 41 23.52 29.34 -29.61
CA GLY A 41 24.76 29.13 -30.39
C GLY A 41 26.14 29.33 -29.73
N HIS A 42 27.02 28.33 -29.94
CA HIS A 42 28.51 28.31 -29.90
C HIS A 42 29.20 28.06 -28.54
N SER A 43 30.34 27.38 -28.37
CA SER A 43 31.13 26.32 -29.07
C SER A 43 32.44 26.12 -28.27
N ALA A 44 33.11 24.96 -28.46
CA ALA A 44 34.51 24.61 -28.08
C ALA A 44 34.78 24.33 -26.58
N GLY A 45 35.65 23.40 -26.16
CA GLY A 45 36.59 22.49 -26.83
C GLY A 45 37.78 22.18 -25.89
N ALA A 46 38.28 20.94 -25.92
CA ALA A 46 39.58 20.43 -25.46
C ALA A 46 39.78 19.91 -24.01
N SER A 47 40.00 18.59 -23.92
CA SER A 47 40.97 17.88 -23.04
C SER A 47 42.33 17.74 -23.81
N PRO A 48 43.46 17.15 -23.33
CA PRO A 48 43.73 16.22 -22.20
C PRO A 48 45.01 16.56 -21.36
N THR A 49 45.29 15.94 -20.20
CA THR A 49 46.24 14.80 -19.96
C THR A 49 46.43 14.69 -18.43
N ASP A 50 46.21 13.53 -17.81
CA ASP A 50 47.13 12.42 -17.45
C ASP A 50 47.80 12.56 -16.06
N GLY A 51 47.88 11.45 -15.31
CA GLY A 51 48.62 11.34 -14.04
C GLY A 51 47.81 10.72 -12.89
N GLY A 52 47.79 9.39 -12.81
CA GLY A 52 46.98 8.62 -11.87
C GLY A 52 47.51 8.48 -10.43
N ALA A 53 46.64 7.89 -9.59
CA ALA A 53 46.96 6.88 -8.59
C ALA A 53 45.63 6.39 -7.97
N ASP A 54 45.31 5.12 -8.21
CA ASP A 54 44.35 4.35 -7.41
C ASP A 54 44.80 4.33 -5.93
N PRO A 55 43.90 4.21 -4.93
CA PRO A 55 43.26 2.91 -4.78
C PRO A 55 41.85 2.89 -4.15
N LEU A 56 41.21 1.75 -4.38
CA LEU A 56 40.05 1.20 -3.68
C LEU A 56 38.70 1.75 -4.13
N SER A 57 38.24 1.13 -5.22
CA SER A 57 36.86 0.77 -5.51
C SER A 57 36.05 0.47 -4.24
N MET A 58 35.45 1.50 -3.66
CA MET A 58 34.20 1.38 -2.91
C MET A 58 33.10 1.30 -3.95
N SER A 59 32.95 0.11 -4.55
CA SER A 59 31.70 -0.23 -5.21
C SER A 59 30.64 -0.20 -4.12
N GLU A 60 30.01 0.95 -3.92
CA GLU A 60 28.68 1.03 -3.36
C GLU A 60 27.79 0.22 -4.29
N THR A 61 27.74 -1.08 -4.02
CA THR A 61 26.62 -1.90 -4.45
C THR A 61 25.43 -1.17 -3.88
N PRO A 62 24.48 -0.64 -4.68
CA PRO A 62 23.29 -0.02 -4.13
C PRO A 62 22.72 -1.05 -3.17
N CYS A 63 22.71 -0.72 -1.87
CA CYS A 63 22.12 -1.55 -0.83
C CYS A 63 20.84 -2.10 -1.43
N ALA A 64 20.81 -3.40 -1.69
CA ALA A 64 19.72 -4.03 -2.41
C ALA A 64 18.43 -3.66 -1.67
N MET A 65 17.75 -2.64 -2.20
CA MET A 65 16.58 -2.06 -1.60
C MET A 65 15.56 -3.16 -1.76
N GLN A 66 15.26 -3.86 -0.66
CA GLN A 66 14.34 -4.99 -0.63
C GLN A 66 13.16 -4.66 -1.56
N PRO A 67 13.02 -5.32 -2.73
CA PRO A 67 12.02 -4.94 -3.70
C PRO A 67 10.70 -5.52 -3.23
N GLY A 68 10.09 -4.91 -2.21
CA GLY A 68 8.92 -5.50 -1.56
C GLY A 68 7.80 -4.49 -1.33
N VAL A 69 8.14 -3.37 -0.70
CA VAL A 69 7.15 -2.43 -0.16
C VAL A 69 7.60 -1.01 -0.49
N LEU A 70 6.74 -0.29 -1.20
CA LEU A 70 6.95 1.11 -1.53
C LEU A 70 6.35 1.99 -0.42
N PRO A 71 6.90 3.19 -0.17
CA PRO A 71 6.27 4.13 0.74
C PRO A 71 4.82 4.42 0.31
N LEU A 72 3.96 4.60 1.31
CA LEU A 72 2.63 5.14 1.10
C LEU A 72 2.74 6.59 0.64
N LEU A 73 1.77 7.03 -0.15
CA LEU A 73 1.66 8.38 -0.71
C LEU A 73 0.95 9.36 0.24
N GLY A 74 0.77 8.98 1.51
CA GLY A 74 0.06 9.79 2.51
C GLY A 74 -1.46 9.84 2.30
N ARG A 75 -2.03 8.92 1.52
CA ARG A 75 -3.47 8.83 1.27
C ARG A 75 -4.16 7.94 2.31
N PRO A 76 -5.50 8.03 2.45
CA PRO A 76 -6.23 7.10 3.30
C PRO A 76 -5.93 5.65 2.90
N TYR A 77 -5.65 4.80 3.88
CA TYR A 77 -5.31 3.41 3.64
C TYR A 77 -5.91 2.50 4.71
N PHE A 78 -5.98 1.21 4.40
CA PHE A 78 -6.27 0.18 5.39
C PHE A 78 -5.43 -1.07 5.15
N THR A 79 -5.28 -1.87 6.19
CA THR A 79 -4.61 -3.16 6.13
C THR A 79 -5.60 -4.30 6.28
N CYS A 80 -5.41 -5.37 5.53
CA CYS A 80 -6.20 -6.58 5.60
C CYS A 80 -5.26 -7.77 5.75
N ILE A 81 -5.41 -8.52 6.84
CA ILE A 81 -4.78 -9.84 6.97
C ILE A 81 -5.71 -10.86 6.30
N LEU A 82 -5.19 -11.56 5.30
CA LEU A 82 -5.97 -12.46 4.48
C LEU A 82 -6.37 -13.70 5.29
N CYS A 83 -7.65 -14.05 5.19
CA CYS A 83 -8.25 -15.17 5.89
C CYS A 83 -9.01 -16.03 4.87
N LYS A 84 -9.65 -17.11 5.32
CA LYS A 84 -10.30 -18.08 4.42
C LYS A 84 -11.26 -17.42 3.41
N SER A 85 -12.10 -16.47 3.81
CA SER A 85 -13.05 -15.81 2.89
C SER A 85 -12.41 -14.87 1.87
N HIS A 86 -11.15 -14.46 2.10
CA HIS A 86 -10.39 -13.63 1.17
C HIS A 86 -9.77 -14.48 0.05
N VAL A 87 -9.29 -15.69 0.37
CA VAL A 87 -8.56 -16.54 -0.61
C VAL A 87 -9.35 -17.79 -1.04
N ASN A 88 -10.55 -17.99 -0.50
CA ASN A 88 -11.53 -19.00 -0.92
C ASN A 88 -12.91 -18.35 -1.04
N GLN A 89 -13.87 -19.11 -1.57
CA GLN A 89 -15.27 -18.68 -1.69
C GLN A 89 -15.75 -18.12 -0.33
N PRO A 90 -16.29 -16.89 -0.30
CA PRO A 90 -16.82 -16.10 -1.42
C PRO A 90 -15.84 -15.17 -2.16
N PHE A 91 -14.55 -15.11 -1.81
CA PHE A 91 -13.55 -14.20 -2.41
C PHE A 91 -13.97 -12.72 -2.30
N GLN A 92 -14.08 -12.22 -1.07
CA GLN A 92 -14.46 -10.82 -0.82
C GLN A 92 -13.64 -10.20 0.31
N VAL A 93 -13.30 -8.92 0.17
CA VAL A 93 -12.59 -8.12 1.20
C VAL A 93 -13.53 -7.07 1.77
N VAL A 94 -13.62 -6.97 3.09
CA VAL A 94 -14.36 -5.91 3.76
C VAL A 94 -13.51 -4.64 3.82
N VAL A 95 -14.10 -3.51 3.45
CA VAL A 95 -13.44 -2.21 3.55
C VAL A 95 -13.85 -1.54 4.89
N PRO A 96 -12.90 -1.12 5.74
CA PRO A 96 -13.24 -0.54 7.03
C PRO A 96 -14.08 0.73 6.93
N ARG A 97 -15.08 0.91 7.80
CA ARG A 97 -15.96 2.10 7.83
C ARG A 97 -15.20 3.42 8.01
N SER A 98 -13.98 3.39 8.55
CA SER A 98 -13.11 4.57 8.63
C SER A 98 -12.77 5.18 7.26
N LEU A 99 -12.82 4.40 6.18
CA LEU A 99 -12.63 4.91 4.83
C LEU A 99 -13.92 5.44 4.17
N ALA A 100 -15.09 5.22 4.78
CA ALA A 100 -16.37 5.64 4.19
C ALA A 100 -16.45 7.13 3.80
N PRO A 101 -15.85 8.09 4.54
CA PRO A 101 -15.84 9.50 4.12
C PRO A 101 -15.12 9.78 2.79
N PHE A 102 -14.31 8.83 2.32
CA PHE A 102 -13.52 8.95 1.09
C PHE A 102 -14.03 8.03 -0.03
N LEU A 103 -15.13 7.32 0.20
CA LEU A 103 -15.64 6.30 -0.72
C LEU A 103 -17.08 6.60 -1.13
N PRO A 104 -17.51 6.14 -2.32
CA PRO A 104 -18.89 6.28 -2.75
C PRO A 104 -19.87 5.55 -1.82
N ALA A 105 -21.05 6.14 -1.62
CA ALA A 105 -22.15 5.52 -0.88
C ALA A 105 -23.03 4.62 -1.77
N THR A 106 -22.50 4.13 -2.89
CA THR A 106 -23.22 3.30 -3.87
C THR A 106 -22.31 2.19 -4.39
N THR A 107 -22.89 1.25 -5.14
CA THR A 107 -22.11 0.25 -5.87
C THR A 107 -21.49 0.90 -7.11
N VAL A 108 -20.18 0.80 -7.25
CA VAL A 108 -19.42 1.37 -8.37
C VAL A 108 -18.30 0.41 -8.83
N PRO A 109 -17.77 0.58 -10.05
CA PRO A 109 -16.56 -0.11 -10.47
C PRO A 109 -15.38 0.23 -9.55
N ALA A 110 -14.50 -0.74 -9.35
CA ALA A 110 -13.27 -0.58 -8.60
C ALA A 110 -12.08 -1.17 -9.35
N THR A 111 -10.92 -0.53 -9.22
CA THR A 111 -9.66 -1.02 -9.75
C THR A 111 -8.66 -1.18 -8.62
N VAL A 112 -8.05 -2.36 -8.51
CA VAL A 112 -6.87 -2.59 -7.67
C VAL A 112 -5.63 -2.57 -8.55
N THR A 113 -4.59 -1.83 -8.14
CA THR A 113 -3.32 -1.71 -8.86
C THR A 113 -2.16 -2.28 -8.03
N ARG A 114 -1.28 -3.04 -8.66
CA ARG A 114 -0.06 -3.60 -8.04
C ARG A 114 1.04 -3.73 -9.10
N HIS A 115 2.22 -3.18 -8.84
CA HIS A 115 3.40 -3.21 -9.72
C HIS A 115 3.08 -2.93 -11.21
N GLY A 116 2.30 -1.88 -11.48
CA GLY A 116 1.93 -1.47 -12.85
C GLY A 116 0.86 -2.33 -13.52
N ARG A 117 0.35 -3.37 -12.85
CA ARG A 117 -0.80 -4.16 -13.29
C ARG A 117 -2.06 -3.71 -12.57
N SER A 118 -3.22 -3.94 -13.21
CA SER A 118 -4.52 -3.53 -12.73
C SER A 118 -5.53 -4.68 -12.80
N TRP A 119 -6.43 -4.74 -11.83
CA TRP A 119 -7.51 -5.72 -11.75
C TRP A 119 -8.82 -5.00 -11.50
N GLU A 120 -9.80 -5.24 -12.37
CA GLU A 120 -11.15 -4.72 -12.23
C GLU A 120 -11.96 -5.57 -11.26
N MET A 121 -12.79 -4.92 -10.46
CA MET A 121 -13.72 -5.54 -9.53
C MET A 121 -14.86 -4.59 -9.20
N ARG A 122 -15.75 -5.02 -8.31
CA ARG A 122 -16.86 -4.21 -7.82
C ARG A 122 -16.59 -3.74 -6.41
N PHE A 123 -16.78 -2.44 -6.17
CA PHE A 123 -16.92 -1.91 -4.83
C PHE A 123 -18.40 -1.72 -4.50
N THR A 124 -18.82 -2.25 -3.37
CA THR A 124 -20.18 -2.10 -2.86
C THR A 124 -20.18 -1.15 -1.68
N GLY A 125 -20.51 0.12 -1.92
CA GLY A 125 -20.67 1.15 -0.90
C GLY A 125 -22.11 1.31 -0.40
N GLY A 126 -22.31 2.21 0.58
CA GLY A 126 -23.64 2.61 1.06
C GLY A 126 -24.41 1.59 1.90
N ARG A 127 -23.83 0.39 2.12
CA ARG A 127 -24.40 -0.67 2.95
C ARG A 127 -23.78 -0.67 4.34
N GLN A 128 -24.39 -1.41 5.27
CA GLN A 128 -23.81 -1.67 6.60
C GLN A 128 -22.39 -2.23 6.53
N ILE A 129 -22.12 -3.06 5.51
CA ILE A 129 -20.79 -3.60 5.23
C ILE A 129 -20.43 -3.27 3.79
N GLN A 130 -19.39 -2.47 3.62
CA GLN A 130 -18.81 -2.15 2.32
C GLN A 130 -17.69 -3.14 1.96
N ARG A 131 -17.60 -3.50 0.67
CA ARG A 131 -16.76 -4.63 0.21
C ARG A 131 -16.15 -4.40 -1.15
N LEU A 132 -14.99 -5.03 -1.38
CA LEU A 132 -14.45 -5.35 -2.70
C LEU A 132 -14.81 -6.80 -3.02
N GLU A 133 -15.47 -7.01 -4.16
CA GLU A 133 -16.01 -8.31 -4.58
C GLU A 133 -16.15 -8.39 -6.10
N ALA A 134 -16.61 -9.52 -6.65
CA ALA A 134 -16.80 -9.73 -8.09
C ALA A 134 -15.59 -9.27 -8.95
N GLY A 135 -14.44 -9.90 -8.72
CA GLY A 135 -13.16 -9.58 -9.39
C GLY A 135 -11.96 -9.80 -8.46
N TRP A 136 -12.18 -9.70 -7.14
CA TRP A 136 -11.18 -10.02 -6.13
C TRP A 136 -10.56 -11.41 -6.28
N ARG A 137 -11.35 -12.43 -6.69
CA ARG A 137 -10.84 -13.78 -6.98
C ARG A 137 -9.69 -13.76 -7.99
N GLY A 138 -9.82 -13.01 -9.08
CA GLY A 138 -8.78 -12.90 -10.11
C GLY A 138 -7.51 -12.27 -9.53
N PHE A 139 -7.65 -11.17 -8.79
CA PHE A 139 -6.53 -10.56 -8.09
C PHE A 139 -5.83 -11.54 -7.12
N ALA A 140 -6.59 -12.27 -6.31
CA ALA A 140 -6.04 -13.20 -5.33
C ALA A 140 -5.26 -14.36 -5.96
N LEU A 141 -5.80 -14.94 -7.03
CA LEU A 141 -5.18 -16.06 -7.74
C LEU A 141 -3.95 -15.61 -8.54
N ASP A 142 -4.05 -14.53 -9.31
CA ASP A 142 -2.95 -14.00 -10.13
C ASP A 142 -1.75 -13.58 -9.29
N ASN A 143 -2.00 -13.16 -8.04
CA ASN A 143 -0.96 -12.75 -7.11
C ASN A 143 -0.59 -13.87 -6.10
N GLY A 144 -1.14 -15.09 -6.23
CA GLY A 144 -0.82 -16.21 -5.34
C GLY A 144 -0.99 -15.86 -3.87
N LEU A 145 -2.08 -15.18 -3.50
CA LEU A 145 -2.34 -14.76 -2.14
C LEU A 145 -2.68 -15.96 -1.26
N MET A 146 -2.10 -16.01 -0.06
CA MET A 146 -2.31 -17.09 0.90
C MET A 146 -2.93 -16.59 2.21
N LEU A 147 -3.44 -17.54 3.02
CA LEU A 147 -3.90 -17.24 4.38
C LEU A 147 -2.73 -16.70 5.20
N GLY A 148 -2.96 -15.58 5.89
CA GLY A 148 -1.95 -14.92 6.72
C GLY A 148 -1.19 -13.82 6.00
N ASP A 149 -1.15 -13.81 4.67
CA ASP A 149 -0.57 -12.67 3.93
C ASP A 149 -1.28 -11.37 4.31
N GLY A 150 -0.54 -10.28 4.38
CA GLY A 150 -1.08 -8.94 4.56
C GLY A 150 -1.29 -8.25 3.22
N CYS A 151 -2.32 -7.43 3.13
CA CYS A 151 -2.52 -6.49 2.04
C CYS A 151 -2.71 -5.09 2.60
N VAL A 152 -1.93 -4.13 2.12
CA VAL A 152 -2.10 -2.71 2.40
C VAL A 152 -2.77 -2.06 1.20
N PHE A 153 -3.99 -1.58 1.39
CA PHE A 153 -4.79 -0.90 0.38
C PHE A 153 -4.72 0.60 0.62
N GLU A 154 -4.09 1.31 -0.30
CA GLU A 154 -4.03 2.76 -0.31
C GLU A 154 -5.03 3.32 -1.34
N LEU A 155 -5.93 4.20 -0.89
CA LEU A 155 -6.96 4.79 -1.73
C LEU A 155 -6.36 5.86 -2.65
N LEU A 156 -6.37 5.60 -3.95
CA LEU A 156 -5.92 6.56 -4.96
C LEU A 156 -7.08 7.44 -5.47
N ASP A 157 -8.24 6.87 -5.74
CA ASP A 157 -9.41 7.64 -6.17
C ASP A 157 -10.68 7.04 -5.57
N GLY A 158 -11.64 7.89 -5.20
CA GLY A 158 -12.83 7.51 -4.43
C GLY A 158 -14.06 8.30 -4.86
N LYS A 159 -14.24 8.45 -6.18
CA LYS A 159 -15.29 9.28 -6.76
C LYS A 159 -16.55 8.47 -7.09
N PRO A 160 -17.70 9.14 -7.31
CA PRO A 160 -18.95 8.46 -7.67
C PRO A 160 -18.85 7.57 -8.93
N GLU A 161 -17.92 7.85 -9.85
CA GLU A 161 -17.73 7.06 -11.07
C GLU A 161 -16.91 5.79 -10.82
N GLY A 162 -16.11 5.73 -9.76
CA GLY A 162 -15.29 4.57 -9.45
C GLY A 162 -14.26 4.78 -8.34
N VAL A 163 -13.73 3.66 -7.87
CA VAL A 163 -12.73 3.61 -6.81
C VAL A 163 -11.43 2.99 -7.32
N VAL A 164 -10.28 3.55 -6.94
CA VAL A 164 -8.96 2.99 -7.28
C VAL A 164 -8.16 2.78 -6.02
N PHE A 165 -7.70 1.55 -5.78
CA PHE A 165 -6.77 1.23 -4.72
C PHE A 165 -5.41 0.84 -5.31
N ARG A 166 -4.34 1.29 -4.66
CA ARG A 166 -2.99 0.73 -4.81
C ARG A 166 -2.79 -0.29 -3.71
N VAL A 167 -2.35 -1.50 -4.08
CA VAL A 167 -2.20 -2.61 -3.14
C VAL A 167 -0.76 -3.05 -3.04
N GLN A 168 -0.30 -3.18 -1.79
CA GLN A 168 0.98 -3.78 -1.45
C GLN A 168 0.74 -5.09 -0.70
N VAL A 169 1.41 -6.16 -1.11
CA VAL A 169 1.25 -7.50 -0.52
C VAL A 169 2.44 -7.77 0.39
N LEU A 170 2.16 -8.04 1.66
CA LEU A 170 3.11 -8.43 2.68
C LEU A 170 3.03 -9.94 2.85
N ARG A 171 4.11 -10.66 2.53
CA ARG A 171 4.11 -12.13 2.61
C ARG A 171 4.31 -12.60 4.04
N ALA A 172 3.49 -13.55 4.46
CA ALA A 172 3.54 -14.12 5.81
C ALA A 172 4.65 -15.17 5.99
N HIS A 173 5.36 -15.55 4.91
CA HIS A 173 6.42 -16.54 5.00
C HIS A 173 7.59 -16.00 5.82
N ILE A 174 7.81 -16.59 6.99
CA ILE A 174 9.04 -16.43 7.75
C ILE A 174 10.11 -17.28 7.04
N PRO A 175 11.21 -16.70 6.53
CA PRO A 175 12.27 -17.42 5.85
C PRO A 175 12.77 -18.62 6.68
N GLU A 176 13.11 -19.73 6.02
CA GLU A 176 13.48 -20.99 6.69
C GLU A 176 14.70 -20.82 7.62
N GLU A 177 15.57 -19.85 7.34
CA GLU A 177 16.75 -19.53 8.15
C GLU A 177 16.38 -19.00 9.54
N ILE A 178 15.21 -18.37 9.68
CA ILE A 178 14.64 -17.97 10.97
C ILE A 178 13.87 -19.15 11.59
N ARG A 179 13.30 -20.04 10.75
CA ARG A 179 12.57 -21.25 11.18
C ARG A 179 13.47 -22.37 11.72
N GLU A 180 14.75 -22.37 11.41
CA GLU A 180 15.70 -23.32 12.00
C GLU A 180 16.32 -22.79 13.30
N ARG A 181 16.34 -21.46 13.49
CA ARG A 181 16.97 -20.80 14.64
C ARG A 181 16.01 -20.47 15.78
N ALA A 182 14.74 -20.19 15.49
CA ALA A 182 13.78 -19.82 16.51
C ALA A 182 13.18 -21.07 17.17
N GLY A 183 13.79 -21.60 18.24
CA GLY A 183 13.07 -22.51 19.13
C GLY A 183 11.79 -21.83 19.64
N GLY A 184 10.65 -22.10 18.99
CA GLY A 184 9.42 -21.31 19.13
C GLY A 184 8.13 -22.09 18.84
N TYR A 185 8.23 -23.25 18.19
CA TYR A 185 7.08 -23.97 17.61
C TYR A 185 6.48 -25.01 18.56
N THR A 186 7.17 -25.29 19.67
CA THR A 186 6.77 -26.27 20.66
C THR A 186 6.71 -25.60 22.03
N SER A 187 5.82 -26.08 22.90
CA SER A 187 5.74 -25.63 24.30
C SER A 187 7.10 -25.70 25.02
N SER A 188 7.97 -26.63 24.59
CA SER A 188 9.32 -26.82 25.12
C SER A 188 10.37 -25.81 24.64
N THR A 189 10.07 -25.00 23.63
CA THR A 189 10.96 -23.93 23.14
C THR A 189 10.12 -22.69 22.84
N PRO A 190 9.83 -21.83 23.82
CA PRO A 190 9.05 -20.62 23.59
C PRO A 190 9.90 -19.50 22.99
N ILE A 191 9.28 -18.64 22.16
CA ILE A 191 9.89 -17.38 21.72
C ILE A 191 9.88 -16.40 22.90
N LEU A 192 11.06 -16.06 23.42
CA LEU A 192 11.22 -15.07 24.49
C LEU A 192 11.30 -13.66 23.89
N ILE A 193 10.49 -12.74 24.41
CA ILE A 193 10.53 -11.31 24.09
C ILE A 193 11.00 -10.60 25.37
N ASP A 194 12.16 -9.95 25.33
CA ASP A 194 12.71 -9.09 26.39
C ASP A 194 12.22 -7.64 26.23
#